data_AF-A0A3B5M7S7-F1
#
_entry.id   AF-A0A3B5M7S7-F1
#
_cell.length_a   1.000
_cell.length_b   1.000
_cell.length_c   1.000
_cell.angle_alpha   90.00
_cell.angle_beta   90.00
_cell.angle_gamma   90.00
#
_symmetry.space_group_name_H-M   'P 1'
#
loop_
_entity.id
_entity.type
_entity.pdbx_description
1 polymer ?
#
loop_
_entity_poly.entity_id
_entity_poly.type
_entity_poly.pdbx_seq_one_letter_code
_entity_poly.pdbx_strand_id
1 'polypeptide(L)'
;CLWTALPQSSPCPSDRYKHACCSYDGAVYVLGGRDNGCLGDFWKYSIGFLYVFGGMWDSAYTGQRCPLWVFDVPSNRKGHSAVVLGSAMLVYGGFMDIKGSLQEFWSLNLL
;
A
#
# COMPACT_ATOMS: atom_id res chain seq x y z
N CYS A 1 -4.60 26.71 -10.75
CA CYS A 1 -4.26 25.33 -10.37
C CYS A 1 -2.74 25.21 -10.34
N LEU A 2 -2.14 25.15 -9.16
CA LEU A 2 -0.69 24.97 -9.01
C LEU A 2 -0.45 23.58 -8.43
N TRP A 3 0.52 22.86 -8.98
CA TRP A 3 0.99 21.60 -8.40
C TRP A 3 1.91 21.92 -7.23
N THR A 4 1.64 21.30 -6.08
CA THR A 4 2.49 21.42 -4.89
C THR A 4 3.02 20.05 -4.53
N ALA A 5 4.35 19.93 -4.44
CA ALA A 5 4.98 18.71 -3.95
C ALA A 5 4.75 18.61 -2.43
N LEU A 6 4.27 17.45 -1.97
CA LEU A 6 4.15 17.16 -0.55
C LEU A 6 5.50 16.64 -0.01
N PRO A 7 5.92 17.06 1.19
CA PRO A 7 7.18 16.59 1.77
C PRO A 7 7.09 15.09 2.07
N GLN A 8 8.13 14.34 1.66
CA GLN A 8 8.34 12.95 2.04
C GLN A 8 9.35 12.91 3.19
N SER A 9 8.86 12.77 4.42
CA SER A 9 9.72 12.56 5.61
C SER A 9 9.85 11.07 5.89
N SER A 10 11.01 10.60 6.34
CA SER A 10 11.19 9.20 6.72
C SER A 10 10.36 8.86 7.97
N PRO A 11 9.60 7.74 7.97
CA PRO A 11 9.50 6.75 6.88
C PRO A 11 8.62 7.22 5.74
N CYS A 12 8.90 6.76 4.51
CA CYS A 12 8.08 7.00 3.32
C CYS A 12 8.07 5.78 2.39
N PRO A 13 7.05 5.64 1.50
CA PRO A 13 7.06 4.59 0.50
C PRO A 13 8.23 4.77 -0.47
N SER A 14 8.89 3.67 -0.83
CA SER A 14 9.87 3.67 -1.93
C SER A 14 9.25 4.12 -3.26
N ASP A 15 10.11 4.50 -4.21
CA ASP A 15 9.74 4.61 -5.62
C ASP A 15 8.99 3.35 -6.07
N ARG A 16 7.88 3.53 -6.78
CA ARG A 16 6.99 2.44 -7.18
C ARG A 16 6.05 2.83 -8.32
N TYR A 17 5.60 1.84 -9.07
CA TYR A 17 4.56 1.98 -10.10
C TYR A 17 3.53 0.84 -10.01
N LYS A 18 2.39 0.99 -10.70
CA LYS A 18 1.28 0.00 -10.70
C LYS A 18 0.77 -0.36 -9.28
N HIS A 19 0.86 0.57 -8.34
CA HIS A 19 0.22 0.44 -7.03
C HIS A 19 -1.28 0.76 -7.15
N ALA A 20 -2.08 0.32 -6.19
CA ALA A 20 -3.44 0.83 -6.05
C ALA A 20 -3.48 1.90 -4.97
N CYS A 21 -4.34 2.90 -5.13
CA CYS A 21 -4.58 3.93 -4.14
C CYS A 21 -6.07 4.26 -3.99
N CYS A 22 -6.46 4.70 -2.81
CA CYS A 22 -7.79 5.22 -2.54
C CYS A 22 -7.74 6.23 -1.38
N SER A 23 -8.77 7.07 -1.25
CA SER A 23 -8.87 8.04 -0.16
C SER A 23 -10.05 7.73 0.76
N TYR A 24 -9.87 7.90 2.07
CA TYR A 24 -10.93 7.80 3.06
C TYR A 24 -10.58 8.67 4.27
N ASP A 25 -11.58 9.37 4.82
CA ASP A 25 -11.48 10.17 6.05
C ASP A 25 -10.22 11.06 6.14
N GLY A 26 -10.01 11.89 5.10
CA GLY A 26 -8.88 12.83 5.06
C GLY A 26 -7.50 12.19 4.86
N ALA A 27 -7.44 10.89 4.55
CA ALA A 27 -6.20 10.17 4.28
C ALA A 27 -6.20 9.50 2.90
N VAL A 28 -5.00 9.29 2.36
CA VAL A 28 -4.73 8.53 1.14
C VAL A 28 -4.05 7.23 1.53
N TYR A 29 -4.54 6.12 1.00
CA TYR A 29 -4.01 4.79 1.23
C TYR A 29 -3.34 4.28 -0.05
N VAL A 30 -2.20 3.62 0.08
CA VAL A 30 -1.43 3.04 -1.03
C VAL A 30 -1.10 1.60 -0.72
N LEU A 31 -1.43 0.69 -1.63
CA LEU A 31 -1.16 -0.75 -1.50
C LEU A 31 -0.22 -1.22 -2.62
N GLY A 32 0.83 -1.93 -2.19
CA GLY A 32 1.74 -2.67 -3.05
C GLY A 32 2.33 -1.86 -4.20
N GLY A 33 2.31 -2.45 -5.40
CA GLY A 33 2.94 -1.93 -6.59
C GLY A 33 4.21 -2.68 -6.95
N ARG A 34 5.08 -2.03 -7.71
CA ARG A 34 6.33 -2.61 -8.18
C ARG A 34 7.46 -1.60 -8.14
N ASP A 35 8.60 -2.09 -7.72
CA ASP A 35 9.91 -1.48 -7.95
C ASP A 35 10.82 -2.53 -8.63
N ASN A 36 11.89 -3.00 -7.97
CA ASN A 36 12.68 -4.16 -8.41
C ASN A 36 11.92 -5.49 -8.30
N GLY A 37 10.80 -5.51 -7.57
CA GLY A 37 9.90 -6.66 -7.41
C GLY A 37 8.49 -6.21 -7.02
N CYS A 38 7.56 -7.17 -6.90
CA CYS A 38 6.22 -6.86 -6.38
C CYS A 38 6.30 -6.48 -4.89
N LEU A 39 5.70 -5.35 -4.53
CA LEU A 39 5.63 -4.82 -3.18
C LEU A 39 4.34 -5.33 -2.49
N GLY A 40 4.43 -5.58 -1.19
CA GLY A 40 3.33 -6.09 -0.35
C GLY A 40 3.09 -5.21 0.89
N ASP A 41 3.45 -3.95 0.80
CA ASP A 41 3.30 -2.95 1.85
C ASP A 41 2.03 -2.11 1.70
N PHE A 42 1.56 -1.55 2.81
CA PHE A 42 0.34 -0.76 2.89
C PHE A 42 0.59 0.53 3.69
N TRP A 43 0.42 1.66 3.01
CA TRP A 43 0.73 2.99 3.52
C TRP A 43 -0.53 3.83 3.69
N LYS A 44 -0.56 4.67 4.72
CA LYS A 44 -1.54 5.74 4.90
C LYS A 44 -0.83 7.08 4.97
N TYR A 45 -1.28 8.02 4.16
CA TYR A 45 -0.90 9.42 4.22
C TYR A 45 -2.07 10.23 4.77
N SER A 46 -1.95 10.74 5.99
CA SER A 46 -2.86 11.75 6.52
C SER A 46 -2.21 13.12 6.34
N ILE A 47 -3.01 14.17 6.10
CA ILE A 47 -2.48 15.53 5.93
C ILE A 47 -1.65 15.90 7.18
N GLY A 48 -0.32 15.99 7.00
CA GLY A 48 0.66 16.30 8.05
C GLY A 48 1.38 15.11 8.71
N PHE A 49 0.92 13.86 8.54
CA PHE A 49 1.50 12.68 9.19
C PHE A 49 1.39 11.41 8.32
N LEU A 50 2.51 10.72 8.10
CA LEU A 50 2.52 9.41 7.44
C LEU A 50 2.44 8.30 8.50
N TYR A 51 1.55 7.33 8.30
CA TYR A 51 1.40 6.16 9.14
C TYR A 51 1.56 4.89 8.29
N VAL A 52 2.30 3.90 8.82
CA VAL A 52 2.49 2.58 8.19
C VAL A 52 1.68 1.56 8.96
N PHE A 53 0.75 0.86 8.29
CA PHE A 53 -0.14 -0.11 8.94
C PHE A 53 0.11 -1.55 8.48
N GLY A 54 1.02 -1.78 7.53
CA GLY A 54 1.38 -3.13 7.10
C GLY A 54 2.47 -3.17 6.02
N GLY A 55 3.12 -4.33 5.88
CA GLY A 55 4.21 -4.58 4.94
C GLY A 55 5.44 -5.22 5.58
N MET A 56 6.39 -5.66 4.75
CA MET A 56 7.76 -5.93 5.19
C MET A 56 8.47 -4.58 5.32
N TRP A 57 8.83 -4.21 6.55
CA TRP A 57 9.69 -3.05 6.79
C TRP A 57 11.15 -3.46 6.53
N ASP A 58 11.84 -2.79 5.60
CA ASP A 58 13.31 -2.80 5.60
C ASP A 58 13.77 -1.94 6.77
N SER A 59 14.22 -2.60 7.85
CA SER A 59 14.80 -1.90 8.99
C SER A 59 16.09 -1.21 8.59
N ALA A 60 16.05 0.12 8.49
CA ALA A 60 17.24 0.96 8.32
C ALA A 60 18.28 0.73 9.44
N TYR A 61 17.88 0.17 10.59
CA TYR A 61 18.75 -0.12 11.73
C TYR A 61 19.32 -1.54 11.77
N THR A 62 18.66 -2.53 11.14
CA THR A 62 19.05 -3.95 11.27
C THR A 62 19.25 -4.66 9.93
N GLY A 63 18.95 -4.03 8.79
CA GLY A 63 19.03 -4.65 7.47
C GLY A 63 18.09 -5.85 7.30
N GLN A 64 17.11 -6.02 8.19
CA GLN A 64 16.19 -7.15 8.19
C GLN A 64 14.79 -6.72 7.78
N ARG A 65 14.13 -7.57 6.98
CA ARG A 65 12.71 -7.47 6.63
C ARG A 65 11.86 -8.02 7.76
N CYS A 66 11.35 -7.13 8.61
CA CYS A 66 10.44 -7.52 9.68
C CYS A 66 8.99 -7.35 9.21
N PRO A 67 8.15 -8.39 9.28
CA PRO A 67 6.75 -8.25 8.94
C PRO A 67 5.98 -7.53 10.05
N LEU A 68 5.32 -6.41 9.72
CA LEU A 68 4.38 -5.74 10.60
C LEU A 68 2.96 -6.28 10.31
N TRP A 69 2.70 -7.57 10.61
CA TRP A 69 1.37 -8.15 10.38
C TRP A 69 0.50 -7.96 11.63
N VAL A 70 -0.35 -6.93 11.64
CA VAL A 70 -1.52 -6.89 12.56
C VAL A 70 -2.76 -7.51 11.89
N PHE A 71 -2.74 -7.73 10.56
CA PHE A 71 -3.87 -8.23 9.77
C PHE A 71 -3.42 -9.19 8.65
N ASP A 72 -4.34 -10.02 8.16
CA ASP A 72 -4.19 -10.74 6.88
C ASP A 72 -4.21 -9.71 5.73
N VAL A 73 -3.06 -9.53 5.08
CA VAL A 73 -2.88 -8.54 4.00
C VAL A 73 -2.83 -9.28 2.66
N PRO A 74 -3.39 -8.71 1.58
CA PRO A 74 -3.21 -9.25 0.24
C PRO A 74 -1.72 -9.45 -0.06
N SER A 75 -1.36 -10.62 -0.59
CA SER A 75 0.02 -10.90 -1.01
C SER A 75 0.56 -9.83 -1.97
N ASN A 76 1.89 -9.70 -2.03
CA ASN A 76 2.59 -8.74 -2.89
C ASN A 76 2.11 -8.78 -4.35
N ARG A 77 1.67 -7.63 -4.87
CA ARG A 77 1.01 -7.53 -6.18
C ARG A 77 1.17 -6.17 -6.82
N LYS A 78 1.07 -6.14 -8.15
CA LYS A 78 1.04 -4.93 -8.98
C LYS A 78 -0.17 -4.93 -9.91
N GLY A 79 -0.60 -3.76 -10.36
CA GLY A 79 -1.68 -3.58 -11.33
C GLY A 79 -3.06 -3.99 -10.80
N HIS A 80 -3.24 -3.94 -9.49
CA HIS A 80 -4.53 -4.19 -8.84
C HIS A 80 -5.33 -2.89 -8.75
N SER A 81 -6.63 -3.00 -8.47
CA SER A 81 -7.51 -1.85 -8.25
C SER A 81 -7.95 -1.78 -6.80
N ALA A 82 -8.07 -0.57 -6.27
CA ALA A 82 -8.62 -0.30 -4.95
C ALA A 82 -9.71 0.77 -5.04
N VAL A 83 -10.82 0.56 -4.35
CA VAL A 83 -11.92 1.52 -4.22
C VAL A 83 -12.44 1.53 -2.79
N VAL A 84 -13.07 2.63 -2.36
CA VAL A 84 -13.71 2.71 -1.04
C VAL A 84 -15.23 2.79 -1.23
N LEU A 85 -15.95 1.95 -0.48
CA LEU A 85 -17.41 1.95 -0.40
C LEU A 85 -17.81 1.97 1.09
N GLY A 86 -18.39 3.09 1.54
CA GLY A 86 -18.60 3.33 2.97
C GLY A 86 -17.26 3.37 3.69
N SER A 87 -17.07 2.53 4.70
CA SER A 87 -15.78 2.35 5.39
C SER A 87 -14.94 1.19 4.86
N ALA A 88 -15.39 0.49 3.83
CA ALA A 88 -14.70 -0.68 3.29
C ALA A 88 -13.81 -0.28 2.10
N MET A 89 -12.51 -0.50 2.22
CA MET A 89 -11.59 -0.52 1.08
C MET A 89 -11.65 -1.90 0.42
N LEU A 90 -12.02 -1.92 -0.86
CA LEU A 90 -12.14 -3.12 -1.68
C LEU A 90 -10.98 -3.20 -2.65
N VAL A 91 -10.29 -4.34 -2.68
CA VAL A 91 -9.11 -4.57 -3.54
C VAL A 91 -9.35 -5.80 -4.41
N TYR A 92 -9.27 -5.62 -5.73
CA TYR A 92 -9.45 -6.73 -6.68
C TYR A 92 -8.23 -6.95 -7.57
N GLY A 93 -7.90 -8.23 -7.72
CA GLY A 93 -7.01 -8.76 -8.73
C GLY A 93 -5.55 -8.32 -8.58
N GLY A 94 -4.94 -7.98 -9.72
CA GLY A 94 -3.52 -7.67 -9.86
C GLY A 94 -2.72 -8.84 -10.44
N PHE A 95 -1.40 -8.70 -10.39
CA PHE A 95 -0.44 -9.64 -10.92
C PHE A 95 0.69 -9.86 -9.93
N MET A 96 1.08 -11.11 -9.74
CA MET A 96 2.26 -11.52 -8.98
C MET A 96 3.23 -12.22 -9.91
N ASP A 97 4.53 -11.93 -9.80
CA ASP A 97 5.52 -12.41 -10.78
C ASP A 97 5.56 -13.93 -10.95
N ILE A 98 5.44 -14.70 -9.85
CA ILE A 98 5.51 -16.16 -9.89
C ILE A 98 4.13 -16.79 -10.12
N LYS A 99 3.05 -16.18 -9.61
CA LYS A 99 1.68 -16.74 -9.71
C LYS A 99 0.90 -16.28 -10.94
N GLY A 100 1.32 -15.20 -11.60
CA GLY A 100 0.57 -14.57 -12.68
C GLY A 100 -0.58 -13.69 -12.18
N SER A 101 -1.64 -13.61 -12.98
CA SER A 101 -2.85 -12.84 -12.68
C SER A 101 -3.57 -13.40 -11.46
N LEU A 102 -4.07 -12.51 -10.61
CA LEU A 102 -4.80 -12.84 -9.39
C LEU A 102 -6.28 -12.53 -9.58
N GLN A 103 -7.14 -13.38 -9.02
CA GLN A 103 -8.61 -13.23 -8.99
C GLN A 103 -9.14 -12.95 -7.58
N GLU A 104 -8.22 -12.74 -6.63
CA GLU A 104 -8.56 -12.51 -5.24
C GLU A 104 -9.27 -11.17 -5.06
N PHE A 105 -10.27 -11.16 -4.17
CA PHE A 105 -11.05 -9.99 -3.83
C PHE A 105 -11.03 -9.79 -2.32
N TRP A 106 -10.48 -8.67 -1.88
CA TRP A 106 -10.21 -8.36 -0.49
C TRP A 106 -11.04 -7.16 -0.03
N SER A 107 -11.42 -7.15 1.25
CA SER A 107 -12.05 -6.02 1.92
C SER A 107 -11.30 -5.69 3.20
N LEU A 108 -10.99 -4.42 3.41
CA LEU A 108 -10.41 -3.87 4.63
C LEU A 108 -11.37 -2.85 5.23
N ASN A 109 -11.72 -3.01 6.51
CA ASN A 109 -12.49 -2.00 7.24
C ASN A 109 -11.57 -0.86 7.69
N LEU A 110 -11.94 0.39 7.40
CA LEU A 110 -11.17 1.60 7.70
C LEU A 110 -11.70 2.38 8.92
N LEU A 111 -12.74 1.86 9.61
CA LEU A 111 -13.23 2.37 10.90
C LEU A 111 -12.49 1.75 12.08
#